data_AF-A0A661FH65-F1
#
_entry.id   AF-A0A661FH65-F1
#
_cell.length_a   1.000
_cell.length_b   1.000
_cell.length_c   1.000
_cell.angle_alpha   90.00
_cell.angle_beta   90.00
_cell.angle_gamma   90.00
#
_symmetry.space_group_name_H-M   'P 1'
#
loop_
_entity.id
_entity.type
_entity.pdbx_description
1 polymer ?
#
loop_
_entity_poly.entity_id
_entity_poly.type
_entity_poly.pdbx_seq_one_letter_code
_entity_poly.pdbx_strand_id
1 'polypeptide(L)'
;MSAAIFTGSYSANDVHILLKVIDVPDTSVQEKERRIQQEQRHYSEMLSHESLPSAQYMQLFHQAMLDNKMQMARDCFCLAQKISARR
;
A
#
# COMPACT_ATOMS: atom_id res chain seq x y z
N MET A 1 -16.16 13.62 -27.70
CA MET A 1 -14.96 14.04 -26.93
C MET A 1 -14.48 12.81 -26.18
N SER A 2 -13.30 12.26 -26.50
CA SER A 2 -12.79 11.07 -25.81
C SER A 2 -12.35 11.47 -24.41
N ALA A 3 -12.91 10.83 -23.38
CA ALA A 3 -12.46 11.02 -22.01
C ALA A 3 -10.96 10.67 -21.93
N ALA A 4 -10.19 11.48 -21.20
CA ALA A 4 -8.77 11.20 -20.98
C ALA A 4 -8.64 9.82 -20.31
N ILE A 5 -7.88 8.92 -20.93
CA ILE A 5 -7.62 7.58 -20.39
C ILE A 5 -6.71 7.76 -19.17
N PHE A 6 -7.12 7.23 -18.02
CA PHE A 6 -6.27 7.20 -16.84
C PHE A 6 -5.08 6.28 -17.12
N THR A 7 -3.88 6.86 -17.13
CA THR A 7 -2.61 6.15 -17.23
C THR A 7 -1.90 6.27 -15.90
N GLY A 8 -1.64 5.15 -15.23
CA GLY A 8 -0.82 5.12 -14.01
C GLY A 8 0.65 5.34 -14.33
N SER A 9 1.54 4.51 -13.80
CA SER A 9 2.98 4.56 -14.14
C SER A 9 3.33 4.01 -15.54
N TYR A 10 2.34 3.57 -16.32
CA TYR A 10 2.51 2.99 -17.65
C TYR A 10 2.10 3.96 -18.75
N SER A 11 2.69 3.82 -19.94
CA SER A 11 2.26 4.60 -21.10
C SER A 11 0.88 4.15 -21.58
N ALA A 12 0.13 5.07 -22.20
CA ALA A 12 -1.18 4.78 -22.78
C ALA A 12 -1.13 3.69 -23.86
N ASN A 13 0.00 3.53 -24.55
CA ASN A 13 0.14 2.55 -25.63
C ASN A 13 0.48 1.14 -25.11
N ASP A 14 1.02 1.03 -23.89
CA ASP A 14 1.43 -0.24 -23.30
C ASP A 14 0.32 -0.86 -22.45
N VAL A 15 -0.41 -0.04 -21.69
CA VAL A 15 -1.42 -0.52 -20.74
C VAL A 15 -2.66 0.36 -20.78
N HIS A 16 -3.82 -0.27 -21.04
CA HIS A 16 -5.13 0.34 -20.87
C HIS A 16 -5.73 -0.07 -19.51
N ILE A 17 -5.97 0.91 -18.64
CA ILE A 17 -6.60 0.68 -17.35
C ILE A 17 -8.12 0.66 -17.52
N LEU A 18 -8.73 -0.51 -17.35
CA LEU A 18 -10.17 -0.74 -17.48
C LEU A 18 -10.94 -0.62 -16.16
N LEU A 19 -10.42 0.18 -15.22
CA LEU A 19 -11.06 0.35 -13.91
C LEU A 19 -12.30 1.22 -14.03
N LYS A 20 -13.38 0.78 -13.39
CA LYS A 20 -14.59 1.58 -13.20
C LYS A 20 -14.43 2.42 -11.94
N VAL A 21 -14.50 3.74 -12.10
CA VAL A 21 -14.61 4.64 -10.95
C VAL A 21 -15.96 4.39 -10.27
N ILE A 22 -15.94 4.13 -8.97
CA ILE A 22 -17.12 3.97 -8.13
C ILE A 22 -17.04 4.95 -6.96
N ASP A 23 -18.18 5.43 -6.51
CA ASP A 23 -18.28 6.17 -5.26
C ASP A 23 -18.39 5.17 -4.11
N VAL A 24 -17.51 5.28 -3.11
CA VAL A 24 -17.49 4.37 -1.95
C VAL A 24 -17.61 5.22 -0.70
N PRO A 25 -18.64 5.01 0.13
CA PRO A 25 -18.81 5.78 1.35
C PRO A 25 -17.69 5.46 2.34
N ASP A 26 -17.20 6.50 3.01
CA ASP A 26 -16.23 6.34 4.08
C ASP A 26 -16.85 5.57 5.25
N THR A 27 -16.13 4.57 5.73
CA THR A 27 -16.48 3.79 6.92
C THR A 27 -15.44 4.06 7.98
N SER A 28 -15.82 4.65 9.11
CA SER A 28 -14.89 4.87 10.22
C SER A 28 -14.26 3.56 10.70
N VAL A 29 -13.06 3.63 11.27
CA VAL A 29 -12.36 2.44 11.79
C VAL A 29 -13.21 1.71 12.84
N GLN A 30 -13.89 2.46 13.71
CA GLN A 30 -14.74 1.91 14.77
C GLN A 30 -15.93 1.13 14.19
N GLU A 31 -16.60 1.67 13.16
CA GLU A 31 -17.72 0.98 12.53
C GLU A 31 -17.24 -0.21 11.69
N LYS A 32 -16.08 -0.09 11.04
CA LYS A 32 -15.44 -1.19 10.32
C LYS A 32 -15.14 -2.37 11.25
N GLU A 33 -14.51 -2.12 12.39
CA GLU A 33 -14.23 -3.14 13.42
C GLU A 33 -15.51 -3.80 13.93
N ARG A 34 -16.53 -3.01 14.26
CA ARG A 34 -17.83 -3.53 14.72
C ARG A 34 -18.45 -4.49 13.69
N ARG A 35 -18.47 -4.10 12.41
CA ARG A 35 -19.06 -4.90 11.32
C ARG A 35 -18.29 -6.18 11.02
N ILE A 36 -16.96 -6.13 11.06
CA ILE A 36 -16.11 -7.32 10.89
C ILE A 36 -16.42 -8.32 12.00
N GLN A 37 -16.49 -7.85 13.26
CA GLN A 37 -16.62 -8.71 14.42
C GLN A 37 -18.05 -9.21 14.68
N GLN A 38 -19.08 -8.41 14.38
CA GLN A 38 -20.47 -8.71 14.71
C GLN A 38 -21.32 -9.15 13.53
N GLU A 39 -21.03 -8.65 12.32
CA GLU A 39 -21.87 -8.83 11.14
C GLU A 39 -21.23 -9.73 10.06
N GLN A 40 -20.03 -10.28 10.34
CA GLN A 40 -19.24 -11.07 9.38
C GLN A 40 -19.03 -10.39 8.01
N ARG A 41 -19.06 -9.06 7.98
CA ARG A 41 -18.78 -8.26 6.78
C ARG A 41 -17.32 -8.44 6.37
N HIS A 42 -17.08 -8.56 5.07
CA HIS A 42 -15.72 -8.70 4.57
C HIS A 42 -15.00 -7.34 4.60
N TYR A 43 -13.77 -7.30 5.11
CA TYR A 43 -13.03 -6.05 5.32
C TYR A 43 -12.86 -5.24 4.02
N SER A 44 -12.71 -5.92 2.87
CA SER A 44 -12.53 -5.29 1.56
C SER A 44 -13.78 -4.64 0.99
N GLU A 45 -14.95 -4.87 1.60
CA GLU A 45 -16.21 -4.21 1.20
C GLU A 45 -16.36 -2.82 1.85
N MET A 46 -15.42 -2.42 2.70
CA MET A 46 -15.48 -1.16 3.46
C MET A 46 -14.16 -0.41 3.31
N LEU A 47 -14.23 0.82 2.79
CA LEU A 47 -13.07 1.70 2.71
C LEU A 47 -13.12 2.70 3.87
N SER A 48 -12.00 2.84 4.56
CA SER A 48 -11.80 3.88 5.56
C SER A 48 -10.80 4.87 4.99
N HIS A 49 -11.03 6.15 5.18
CA HIS A 49 -10.09 7.17 4.79
C HIS A 49 -8.78 6.98 5.56
N GLU A 50 -7.68 6.82 4.84
CA GLU A 50 -6.36 6.76 5.45
C GLU A 50 -5.89 8.18 5.72
N SER A 51 -5.65 8.47 7.00
CA SER A 51 -4.99 9.71 7.40
C SER A 51 -3.49 9.59 7.18
N LEU A 52 -2.86 10.71 6.81
CA LEU A 52 -1.41 10.79 6.80
C LEU A 52 -0.84 10.48 8.21
N PRO A 53 0.31 9.78 8.30
CA PRO A 53 0.96 9.56 9.58
C PRO A 53 1.30 10.89 10.27
N SER A 54 1.27 10.89 11.60
CA SER A 54 1.62 12.09 12.36
C SER A 54 3.10 12.47 12.17
N ALA A 55 3.43 13.75 12.40
CA ALA A 55 4.83 14.20 12.33
C ALA A 55 5.74 13.41 13.29
N GLN A 56 5.24 13.06 14.48
CA GLN A 56 5.96 12.23 15.44
C GLN A 56 6.22 10.82 14.91
N TYR A 57 5.21 10.21 14.28
CA TYR A 57 5.37 8.91 13.63
C TYR A 57 6.43 8.97 12.53
N MET A 58 6.38 9.99 11.69
CA MET A 58 7.35 10.16 10.60
C MET A 58 8.77 10.36 11.11
N GLN A 59 8.95 11.08 12.22
CA GLN A 59 10.26 11.22 12.85
C GLN A 59 10.80 9.88 13.34
N LEU A 60 9.97 9.07 14.02
CA LEU A 60 10.34 7.72 14.46
C LEU A 60 10.69 6.82 13.27
N PHE A 61 9.89 6.87 12.21
CA PHE A 61 10.14 6.14 10.98
C PHE A 61 11.50 6.51 10.36
N HIS A 62 11.82 7.79 10.23
CA HIS A 62 13.10 8.24 9.68
C HIS A 62 14.28 7.81 10.56
N GLN A 63 14.15 7.91 11.88
CA GLN A 63 15.19 7.46 12.80
C GLN A 63 15.45 5.95 12.64
N ALA A 64 14.38 5.14 12.68
CA ALA A 64 14.49 3.70 12.46
C ALA A 64 15.10 3.37 11.09
N MET A 65 14.75 4.11 10.04
CA MET A 65 15.32 3.92 8.71
C MET A 65 16.82 4.23 8.70
N LEU A 66 17.25 5.34 9.30
CA LEU A 66 18.65 5.71 9.41
C LEU A 66 19.47 4.64 10.15
N ASP A 67 18.94 4.13 11.25
CA ASP A 67 19.62 3.15 12.10
C ASP A 67 19.76 1.78 11.41
N ASN A 68 18.83 1.41 10.54
CA ASN A 68 18.73 0.03 10.03
C ASN A 68 19.03 -0.13 8.53
N LYS A 69 18.99 0.93 7.70
CA LYS A 69 19.09 0.81 6.24
C LYS A 69 20.35 0.08 5.76
N MET A 70 21.49 0.32 6.40
CA MET A 70 22.76 -0.30 6.00
C MET A 70 22.83 -1.78 6.38
N GLN A 71 22.19 -2.17 7.48
CA GLN A 71 22.10 -3.57 7.87
C GLN A 71 21.16 -4.32 6.93
N MET A 72 19.97 -3.77 6.69
CA MET A 72 18.99 -4.31 5.73
C MET A 72 19.62 -4.53 4.35
N ALA A 73 20.33 -3.53 3.80
CA ALA A 73 20.97 -3.65 2.50
C ALA A 73 22.00 -4.79 2.44
N ARG A 74 22.82 -4.94 3.50
CA ARG A 74 23.80 -6.03 3.62
C ARG A 74 23.13 -7.40 3.68
N ASP A 75 22.06 -7.52 4.45
CA ASP A 75 21.32 -8.76 4.61
C ASP A 75 20.62 -9.18 3.32
N CYS A 76 19.98 -8.24 2.62
CA CYS A 76 19.42 -8.47 1.29
C CYS A 76 20.48 -8.97 0.30
N PHE A 77 21.65 -8.34 0.28
CA PHE A 77 22.74 -8.74 -0.62
C PHE A 77 23.29 -10.14 -0.28
N CYS A 78 23.50 -10.42 1.01
CA CYS A 78 23.93 -11.73 1.49
C CYS A 78 22.93 -12.83 1.09
N LEU A 79 21.63 -12.56 1.28
CA LEU A 79 20.56 -13.48 0.90
C LEU A 79 20.55 -13.74 -0.61
N ALA A 80 20.64 -12.68 -1.43
CA ALA A 80 20.67 -12.81 -2.89
C ALA A 80 21.85 -13.66 -3.36
N GLN A 81 23.05 -13.46 -2.81
CA GLN A 81 24.22 -14.30 -3.12
C GLN A 81 24.00 -15.76 -2.75
N LYS A 82 23.43 -16.03 -1.56
CA LYS A 82 23.11 -17.41 -1.14
C LYS A 82 22.09 -18.09 -2.05
N ILE A 83 21.09 -17.35 -2.52
CA ILE A 83 20.10 -17.87 -3.48
C ILE A 83 20.78 -18.16 -4.82
N SER A 84 21.60 -17.23 -5.32
CA SER A 84 22.30 -17.39 -6.59
C SER A 84 23.28 -18.58 -6.57
N ALA A 85 23.97 -18.82 -5.45
CA ALA A 85 24.93 -19.92 -5.31
C ALA A 85 24.26 -21.31 -5.16
N ARG A 86 22.94 -21.37 -4.95
CA ARG A 86 22.16 -22.62 -4.87
C ARG A 86 21.51 -23.01 -6.20
N ARG A 87 21.57 -22.12 -7.20
CA ARG A 87 21.12 -22.39 -8.57
C ARG A 87 22.29 -22.95 -9.37
#